data_AF-A0A932ZRB9-F1
#
_entry.id   AF-A0A932ZRB9-F1
#
_cell.length_a   1.000
_cell.length_b   1.000
_cell.length_c   1.000
_cell.angle_alpha   90.00
_cell.angle_beta   90.00
_cell.angle_gamma   90.00
#
_symmetry.space_group_name_H-M   'P 1'
#
loop_
_entity.id
_entity.type
_entity.pdbx_description
1 polymer ?
#
loop_
_entity_poly.entity_id
_entity_poly.type
_entity_poly.pdbx_seq_one_letter_code
_entity_poly.pdbx_strand_id
1 'polypeptide(L)'
;MAYVQPLELTGEQTAERSFLAKVYGWMVAGLSATAFTAWWIARDEALLRGVLSHLQGILLAGFLLPLALSYVVYRMAKPMAVGGFFLYALYEGVVLSVAFAFVDSQVLVSAFLLTG
;
A
#
# COMPACT_ATOMS: atom_id res chain seq x y z
N MET A 1 -16.19 40.58 -21.39
CA MET A 1 -16.73 39.22 -21.16
C MET A 1 -15.74 38.24 -21.77
N ALA A 2 -14.93 37.57 -20.95
CA ALA A 2 -14.03 36.52 -21.43
C ALA A 2 -14.87 35.27 -21.72
N TYR A 3 -14.83 34.80 -22.97
CA TYR A 3 -15.46 33.54 -23.35
C TYR A 3 -14.67 32.42 -22.66
N VAL A 4 -15.22 31.82 -21.61
CA VAL A 4 -14.70 30.57 -21.07
C VAL A 4 -14.80 29.54 -22.18
N GLN A 5 -13.67 29.18 -22.78
CA GLN A 5 -13.57 28.05 -23.70
C GLN A 5 -14.28 26.85 -23.04
N PRO A 6 -15.24 26.18 -23.71
CA PRO A 6 -15.67 24.89 -23.24
C PRO A 6 -14.42 24.02 -23.22
N LEU A 7 -14.16 23.43 -22.06
CA LEU A 7 -13.00 22.58 -21.79
C LEU A 7 -13.10 21.34 -22.69
N GLU A 8 -12.70 21.46 -23.97
CA GLU A 8 -12.40 20.32 -24.82
C GLU A 8 -11.24 19.62 -24.14
N LEU A 9 -11.54 18.62 -23.33
CA LEU A 9 -10.55 17.72 -22.76
C LEU A 9 -9.82 17.09 -23.94
N THR A 10 -8.66 17.64 -24.30
CA THR A 10 -7.78 17.07 -25.31
C THR A 10 -7.63 15.59 -24.98
N GLY A 11 -7.72 14.69 -25.97
CA GLY A 11 -7.77 13.23 -25.72
C GLY A 11 -6.69 12.71 -24.76
N GLU A 12 -5.54 13.39 -24.70
CA GLU A 12 -4.47 13.19 -23.73
C GLU A 12 -4.91 13.37 -22.26
N GLN A 13 -5.62 14.45 -21.91
CA GLN A 13 -6.10 14.70 -20.54
C GLN A 13 -7.07 13.61 -20.05
N THR A 14 -7.88 13.06 -20.96
CA THR A 14 -8.82 11.97 -20.64
C THR A 14 -8.07 10.64 -20.41
N ALA A 15 -7.05 10.36 -21.22
CA ALA A 15 -6.21 9.18 -21.04
C ALA A 15 -5.39 9.23 -19.74
N GLU A 16 -4.82 10.39 -19.40
CA GLU A 16 -4.11 10.63 -18.15
C GLU A 16 -5.02 10.42 -16.93
N ARG A 17 -6.22 11.00 -16.94
CA ARG A 17 -7.20 10.80 -15.85
C ARG A 17 -7.57 9.34 -15.67
N SER A 18 -7.76 8.60 -16.76
CA SER A 18 -8.07 7.15 -16.70
C SER A 18 -6.89 6.35 -16.14
N PHE A 19 -5.66 6.71 -16.51
CA PHE A 19 -4.46 6.09 -15.97
C PHE A 19 -4.32 6.35 -14.48
N LEU A 20 -4.44 7.61 -14.05
CA LEU A 20 -4.38 8.00 -12.64
C LEU A 20 -5.46 7.30 -11.82
N ALA A 21 -6.71 7.26 -12.30
CA ALA A 21 -7.80 6.57 -11.61
C ALA A 21 -7.48 5.09 -11.37
N LYS A 22 -6.81 4.42 -12.31
CA LYS A 22 -6.36 3.03 -12.13
C LYS A 22 -5.26 2.93 -11.07
N VAL A 23 -4.25 3.81 -11.10
CA VAL A 23 -3.16 3.82 -10.11
C VAL A 23 -3.72 4.04 -8.71
N TYR A 24 -4.61 5.02 -8.53
CA TYR A 24 -5.28 5.25 -7.25
C TYR A 24 -6.11 4.05 -6.81
N GLY A 25 -6.81 3.38 -7.74
CA GLY A 25 -7.51 2.13 -7.44
C GLY A 25 -6.59 1.05 -6.88
N TRP A 26 -5.40 0.87 -7.45
CA TRP A 26 -4.40 -0.07 -6.93
C TRP A 26 -3.83 0.35 -5.58
N MET A 27 -3.63 1.65 -5.35
CA MET A 27 -3.12 2.17 -4.07
C MET A 27 -4.10 1.93 -2.92
N VAL A 28 -5.39 2.24 -3.12
CA VAL A 28 -6.44 1.99 -2.11
C VAL A 28 -6.57 0.49 -1.82
N ALA A 29 -6.49 -0.34 -2.85
CA ALA A 29 -6.52 -1.80 -2.69
C ALA A 29 -5.30 -2.31 -1.91
N GLY A 30 -4.10 -1.79 -2.19
CA GLY A 30 -2.89 -2.13 -1.44
C GLY A 30 -3.00 -1.73 0.03
N LEU A 31 -3.42 -0.50 0.30
CA LEU A 31 -3.61 0.01 1.66
C LEU A 31 -4.64 -0.82 2.44
N SER A 32 -5.74 -1.21 1.78
CA SER A 32 -6.76 -2.08 2.39
C SER A 32 -6.20 -3.46 2.72
N ALA A 33 -5.36 -4.03 1.84
CA ALA A 33 -4.69 -5.31 2.09
C ALA A 33 -3.70 -5.22 3.27
N THR A 34 -2.96 -4.11 3.39
CA THR A 34 -2.09 -3.83 4.52
C THR A 34 -2.88 -3.78 5.83
N ALA A 35 -3.96 -3.00 5.87
CA ALA A 35 -4.82 -2.88 7.05
C ALA A 35 -5.42 -4.23 7.47
N PHE A 36 -5.91 -5.00 6.50
CA PHE A 36 -6.47 -6.34 6.74
C PHE A 36 -5.44 -7.31 7.31
N THR A 37 -4.23 -7.33 6.74
CA THR A 37 -3.15 -8.23 7.19
C THR A 37 -2.67 -7.86 8.59
N ALA A 38 -2.51 -6.56 8.87
CA ALA A 38 -2.13 -6.07 10.19
C ALA A 38 -3.16 -6.45 11.26
N TRP A 39 -4.43 -6.24 10.97
CA TRP A 39 -5.54 -6.60 11.85
C TRP A 39 -5.64 -8.11 12.09
N TRP A 40 -5.43 -8.93 11.06
CA TRP A 40 -5.45 -10.39 11.18
C TRP A 40 -4.36 -10.87 12.14
N ILE A 41 -3.12 -10.44 11.92
CA ILE A 41 -1.97 -10.89 12.72
C ILE A 41 -2.05 -10.38 14.15
N ALA A 42 -2.51 -9.15 14.36
CA ALA A 42 -2.65 -8.58 15.70
C ALA A 42 -3.69 -9.31 16.57
N ARG A 43 -4.68 -10.00 15.96
CA ARG A 43 -5.69 -10.78 16.69
C ARG A 43 -5.24 -12.18 17.09
N ASP A 44 -4.20 -12.70 16.47
CA ASP A 44 -3.68 -14.05 16.74
C ASP A 44 -2.37 -13.95 17.54
N GLU A 45 -2.42 -14.31 18.82
CA GLU A 45 -1.25 -14.25 19.69
C GLU A 45 -0.08 -15.11 19.20
N ALA A 46 -0.34 -16.24 18.53
CA ALA A 46 0.72 -17.12 18.05
C ALA A 46 1.46 -16.47 16.86
N LEU A 47 0.71 -15.88 15.93
CA LEU A 47 1.28 -15.13 14.80
C LEU A 47 2.02 -13.89 15.28
N LEU A 48 1.42 -13.12 16.19
CA LEU A 48 2.03 -11.92 16.76
C LEU A 48 3.35 -12.22 17.48
N ARG A 49 3.41 -13.29 18.29
CA ARG A 49 4.66 -13.74 18.93
C ARG A 49 5.71 -14.16 17.90
N GLY A 50 5.30 -14.79 16.81
CA GLY A 50 6.17 -15.12 15.68
C GLY A 50 6.80 -13.87 15.06
N VAL A 51 6.00 -12.83 14.83
CA VAL A 51 6.48 -11.53 14.32
C VAL A 51 7.42 -10.85 15.32
N LEU A 52 7.04 -10.80 16.61
CA LEU A 52 7.85 -10.18 17.66
C LEU A 52 9.21 -10.87 17.85
N SER A 53 9.27 -12.20 17.75
CA SER A 53 10.53 -12.94 17.86
C SER A 53 11.50 -12.68 16.71
N HIS A 54 10.98 -12.38 15.51
CA HIS A 54 11.77 -12.12 14.30
C HIS A 54 11.77 -10.64 13.88
N LEU A 55 11.37 -9.74 14.79
CA LEU A 55 11.20 -8.31 14.51
C LEU A 55 12.40 -7.70 13.79
N GLN A 56 13.61 -8.00 14.25
CA GLN A 56 14.85 -7.48 13.67
C GLN A 56 14.99 -7.85 12.19
N GLY A 57 14.73 -9.13 11.86
CA GLY A 57 14.81 -9.64 10.49
C GLY A 57 13.70 -9.08 9.61
N ILE A 58 12.49 -8.94 10.16
CA ILE A 58 11.34 -8.37 9.46
C ILE A 58 11.57 -6.86 9.18
N LEU A 59 12.14 -6.11 10.11
CA LEU A 59 12.46 -4.70 9.87
C LEU A 59 13.55 -4.54 8.80
N LEU A 60 14.59 -5.38 8.84
CA LEU A 60 15.64 -5.41 7.82
C LEU A 60 15.09 -5.74 6.42
N ALA A 61 14.26 -6.78 6.32
CA ALA A 61 13.64 -7.15 5.06
C ALA A 61 12.65 -6.08 4.57
N GLY A 62 11.97 -5.35 5.46
CA GLY A 62 11.10 -4.23 5.08
C GLY A 62 11.84 -3.08 4.41
N PHE A 63 13.12 -2.87 4.74
CA PHE A 63 13.94 -1.88 4.05
C PHE A 63 14.51 -2.40 2.72
N LEU A 64 14.93 -3.67 2.69
CA LEU A 64 15.56 -4.28 1.51
C LEU A 64 14.54 -4.57 0.39
N LEU A 65 13.33 -4.99 0.74
CA LEU A 65 12.28 -5.39 -0.20
C LEU A 65 11.88 -4.26 -1.18
N PRO A 66 11.57 -3.02 -0.75
CA PRO A 66 11.21 -1.93 -1.66
C PRO A 66 12.42 -1.45 -2.48
N LEU A 67 13.65 -1.55 -1.97
CA LEU A 67 14.86 -1.28 -2.75
C LEU A 67 15.01 -2.28 -3.89
N ALA A 68 14.87 -3.57 -3.59
CA ALA A 68 14.91 -4.63 -4.60
C ALA A 68 13.79 -4.44 -5.64
N LEU A 69 12.58 -4.10 -5.19
CA LEU A 69 11.45 -3.85 -6.08
C LEU A 69 11.72 -2.65 -7.00
N SER A 70 12.26 -1.55 -6.46
CA SER A 70 12.63 -0.35 -7.23
C SER A 70 13.72 -0.63 -8.27
N TYR A 71 14.62 -1.58 -7.99
CA TYR A 71 15.66 -1.99 -8.95
C TYR A 71 15.11 -2.85 -10.09
N VAL A 72 14.21 -3.79 -9.78
CA VAL A 72 13.73 -4.78 -10.77
C VAL A 72 12.49 -4.31 -11.52
N VAL A 73 11.75 -3.32 -11.01
CA VAL A 73 10.48 -2.83 -11.62
C VAL A 73 10.65 -2.40 -13.08
N TYR A 74 11.78 -1.80 -13.45
CA TYR A 74 12.07 -1.38 -14.83
C TYR A 74 12.18 -2.55 -15.81
N ARG A 75 12.40 -3.77 -15.31
CA ARG A 75 12.50 -5.01 -16.09
C ARG A 75 11.22 -5.85 -16.06
N MET A 76 10.19 -5.43 -15.31
CA MET A 76 8.95 -6.20 -15.12
C MET A 76 7.84 -5.76 -16.06
N ALA A 77 6.99 -6.71 -16.47
CA ALA A 77 5.73 -6.37 -17.11
C ALA A 77 4.79 -5.65 -16.13
N LYS A 78 3.95 -4.73 -16.62
CA LYS A 78 2.99 -3.96 -15.81
C LYS A 78 2.22 -4.79 -14.76
N PRO A 79 1.62 -5.96 -15.10
CA PRO A 79 0.90 -6.76 -14.09
C PRO A 79 1.82 -7.37 -13.02
N MET A 80 3.07 -7.71 -13.34
CA MET A 80 4.03 -8.21 -12.36
C MET A 80 4.42 -7.12 -11.36
N ALA A 81 4.58 -5.87 -11.82
CA ALA A 81 4.86 -4.75 -10.93
C ALA A 81 3.72 -4.52 -9.93
N VAL A 82 2.46 -4.60 -10.39
CA VAL A 82 1.28 -4.51 -9.52
C VAL A 82 1.25 -5.69 -8.52
N GLY A 83 1.50 -6.92 -8.97
CA GLY A 83 1.58 -8.08 -8.08
C GLY A 83 2.68 -7.96 -7.01
N GLY A 84 3.87 -7.48 -7.40
CA GLY A 84 4.97 -7.20 -6.47
C GLY A 84 4.63 -6.12 -5.45
N PHE A 85 3.93 -5.07 -5.88
CA PHE A 85 3.39 -4.04 -4.99
C PHE A 85 2.42 -4.63 -3.96
N PHE A 86 1.50 -5.52 -4.35
CA PHE A 86 0.60 -6.18 -3.40
C PHE A 86 1.33 -7.10 -2.42
N LEU A 87 2.33 -7.85 -2.86
CA LEU A 87 3.16 -8.67 -1.97
C LEU A 87 3.88 -7.81 -0.93
N TYR A 88 4.42 -6.67 -1.37
CA TYR A 88 5.01 -5.68 -0.47
C TYR A 88 3.96 -5.09 0.48
N ALA A 89 2.76 -4.75 0.00
CA ALA A 89 1.69 -4.21 0.84
C ALA A 89 1.24 -5.21 1.94
N LEU A 90 1.18 -6.51 1.63
CA LEU A 90 0.93 -7.55 2.61
C LEU A 90 2.06 -7.63 3.64
N TYR A 91 3.31 -7.58 3.19
CA TYR A 91 4.49 -7.58 4.04
C TYR A 91 4.48 -6.40 5.03
N GLU A 92 4.19 -5.19 4.54
CA GLU A 92 4.03 -4.00 5.40
C GLU A 92 2.90 -4.17 6.42
N GLY A 93 1.84 -4.92 6.08
CA GLY A 93 0.80 -5.29 7.02
C GLY A 93 1.32 -6.15 8.18
N VAL A 94 2.25 -7.08 7.89
CA VAL A 94 2.93 -7.87 8.93
C VAL A 94 3.73 -6.97 9.87
N VAL A 95 4.48 -6.00 9.34
CA VAL A 95 5.23 -5.02 10.14
C VAL A 95 4.28 -4.18 11.00
N LEU A 96 3.22 -3.65 10.40
CA LEU A 96 2.22 -2.80 11.08
C LEU A 96 1.37 -3.54 12.10
N SER A 97 1.28 -4.87 12.05
CA SER A 97 0.59 -5.67 13.07
C SER A 97 1.09 -5.39 14.49
N VAL A 98 2.38 -5.07 14.64
CA VAL A 98 2.98 -4.68 15.91
C VAL A 98 2.38 -3.35 16.40
N ALA A 99 2.22 -2.36 15.51
CA ALA A 99 1.53 -1.12 15.86
C ALA A 99 0.06 -1.38 16.24
N PHE A 100 -0.64 -2.28 15.55
CA PHE A 100 -2.01 -2.68 15.88
C PHE A 100 -2.16 -3.36 17.25
N ALA A 101 -1.10 -3.98 17.77
CA ALA A 101 -1.11 -4.59 19.09
C ALA A 101 -0.91 -3.58 20.24
N PHE A 102 -0.23 -2.46 19.99
CA PHE A 102 0.16 -1.50 21.03
C PHE A 102 -0.51 -0.12 20.93
N VAL A 103 -1.13 0.21 19.79
CA VAL A 103 -1.78 1.50 19.53
C VAL A 103 -3.30 1.33 19.55
N ASP A 104 -4.00 2.38 20.02
CA ASP A 104 -5.46 2.39 20.05
C ASP A 104 -6.08 2.23 18.64
N SER A 105 -7.08 1.36 18.55
CA SER A 105 -7.74 1.02 17.29
C SER A 105 -8.44 2.21 16.61
N GLN A 106 -8.94 3.19 17.35
CA GLN A 106 -9.57 4.39 16.81
C GLN A 106 -8.54 5.30 16.12
N VAL A 107 -7.34 5.39 16.70
CA VAL A 107 -6.22 6.15 16.11
C VAL A 107 -5.76 5.48 14.81
N LEU A 108 -5.68 4.15 14.79
CA LEU A 108 -5.25 3.42 13.59
C LEU A 108 -6.28 3.53 12.46
N VAL A 109 -7.56 3.29 12.76
CA VAL A 109 -8.62 3.37 11.74
C VAL A 109 -8.70 4.79 11.14
N SER A 110 -8.59 5.83 11.96
CA SER A 110 -8.56 7.21 11.45
C SER A 110 -7.32 7.50 10.59
N ALA A 111 -6.13 7.04 10.98
CA ALA A 111 -4.91 7.23 10.18
C ALA A 111 -5.01 6.60 8.78
N PHE A 112 -5.56 5.38 8.67
CA PHE A 112 -5.77 4.72 7.39
C PHE A 112 -6.85 5.40 6.54
N LEU A 113 -7.96 5.85 7.15
CA LEU A 113 -9.05 6.50 6.43
C LEU A 113 -8.74 7.93 6.00
N LEU A 114 -7.91 8.66 6.75
CA LEU A 114 -7.53 10.04 6.44
C LEU A 114 -6.43 10.13 5.37
N THR A 115 -5.55 9.11 5.30
CA THR A 115 -4.39 9.12 4.40
C THR A 115 -4.64 8.38 3.09
N GLY A 116 -5.64 7.50 3.05
CA GLY A 116 -6.00 6.68 1.89
C GLY A 116 -6.86 7.37 0.83
#